data_AF-A0A523GTC5-F1
#
_entry.id   AF-A0A523GTC5-F1
#
_cell.length_a   1.000
_cell.length_b   1.000
_cell.length_c   1.000
_cell.angle_alpha   90.00
_cell.angle_beta   90.00
_cell.angle_gamma   90.00
#
_symmetry.space_group_name_H-M   'P 1'
#
loop_
_entity.id
_entity.type
_entity.pdbx_description
1 polymer ?
#
loop_
_entity_poly.entity_id
_entity_poly.type
_entity_poly.pdbx_seq_one_letter_code
_entity_poly.pdbx_strand_id
1 'polypeptide(L)'
;EFVAYLNLATLITEGALQPKTIVMATFALCGFANLSSIAIQIGGIGPIAPERTADLAKLGMKAVLAGTLANMMTATIAGILI
;
A
#
# COMPACT_ATOMS: atom_id res chain seq x y z
N GLU A 1 1.89 3.74 -3.99
CA GLU A 1 3.29 3.58 -3.52
C GLU A 1 4.31 4.30 -4.39
N PHE A 2 4.33 4.11 -5.72
CA PHE A 2 5.37 4.66 -6.59
C PHE A 2 5.59 6.18 -6.44
N VAL A 3 4.52 6.98 -6.60
CA VAL A 3 4.60 8.46 -6.44
C VAL A 3 4.98 8.85 -5.01
N ALA A 4 4.46 8.13 -4.02
CA ALA A 4 4.75 8.41 -2.61
C ALA A 4 6.23 8.15 -2.28
N TYR A 5 6.85 7.13 -2.87
CA TYR A 5 8.29 6.89 -2.74
C TYR A 5 9.13 8.02 -3.34
N LEU A 6 8.71 8.60 -4.46
CA LEU A 6 9.39 9.78 -5.05
C LEU A 6 9.37 10.95 -4.07
N ASN A 7 8.22 11.24 -3.45
CA ASN A 7 8.13 12.32 -2.46
C ASN A 7 8.92 12.00 -1.18
N LEU A 8 8.89 10.75 -0.72
CA LEU A 8 9.71 10.33 0.42
C LEU A 8 11.20 10.51 0.14
N ALA A 9 11.67 10.17 -1.06
CA ALA A 9 13.06 10.39 -1.46
C ALA A 9 13.44 11.88 -1.39
N THR A 10 12.58 12.78 -1.85
CA THR A 10 12.79 14.23 -1.71
C THR A 10 12.93 14.65 -0.24
N LEU A 11 12.01 14.22 0.62
CA LEU A 11 12.04 14.54 2.06
C LEU A 11 13.29 14.00 2.76
N ILE A 12 13.80 12.85 2.34
CA ILE A 12 15.07 12.28 2.83
C ILE A 12 16.24 13.18 2.41
N THR A 13 16.29 13.58 1.13
CA THR A 13 17.38 14.43 0.61
C THR A 13 17.41 15.82 1.24
N GLU A 14 16.24 16.35 1.61
CA GLU A 14 16.11 17.64 2.32
C GLU A 14 16.44 17.54 3.81
N GLY A 15 16.69 16.33 4.34
CA GLY A 15 16.94 16.13 5.76
C GLY A 15 15.72 16.42 6.65
N ALA A 16 14.51 16.39 6.08
CA ALA A 16 13.28 16.79 6.77
C ALA A 16 12.75 15.71 7.74
N LEU A 17 13.30 14.49 7.71
CA LEU A 17 12.79 13.34 8.44
C LEU A 17 13.88 12.68 9.31
N GLN A 18 13.48 12.17 10.47
CA GLN A 18 14.35 11.38 11.35
C GLN A 18 14.57 9.97 10.75
N PRO A 19 15.72 9.31 11.03
CA PRO A 19 16.03 7.97 10.51
C PRO A 19 14.92 6.93 10.77
N LYS A 20 14.34 6.95 11.98
CA LYS A 20 13.22 6.07 12.35
C LYS A 20 11.98 6.29 11.48
N THR A 21 11.61 7.55 11.24
CA THR A 21 10.47 7.92 10.39
C THR A 21 10.67 7.44 8.95
N ILE A 22 11.89 7.53 8.43
CA ILE A 22 12.23 7.06 7.08
C ILE A 22 11.99 5.55 6.97
N VAL A 23 12.44 4.77 7.96
CA VAL A 23 12.25 3.32 7.96
C VAL A 23 10.76 2.97 8.05
N MET A 24 10.03 3.57 8.99
CA MET A 24 8.59 3.33 9.14
C MET A 24 7.81 3.70 7.87
N ALA A 25 8.09 4.87 7.26
CA ALA A 25 7.46 5.30 6.02
C ALA A 25 7.77 4.33 4.86
N THR A 26 8.99 3.79 4.81
CA THR A 26 9.38 2.80 3.79
C THR A 26 8.52 1.55 3.86
N PHE A 27 8.28 1.01 5.06
CA PHE A 27 7.39 -0.15 5.25
C PHE A 27 5.92 0.20 5.03
N ALA A 28 5.48 1.38 5.46
CA ALA A 28 4.11 1.86 5.28
C ALA A 28 3.75 1.99 3.79
N LEU A 29 4.71 2.40 2.95
CA LEU A 29 4.53 2.55 1.51
C LEU A 29 4.76 1.24 0.74
N CYS A 30 5.24 0.17 1.37
CA CYS A 30 5.60 -1.08 0.70
C CYS A 30 4.36 -1.94 0.39
N GLY A 31 3.50 -1.46 -0.49
CA GLY A 31 2.40 -2.26 -1.03
C GLY A 31 1.47 -1.50 -1.96
N PHE A 32 0.76 -2.25 -2.79
CA PHE A 32 -0.16 -1.74 -3.81
C PHE A 32 -1.58 -1.53 -3.26
N ALA A 33 -1.74 -1.23 -1.97
CA ALA A 33 -3.05 -0.95 -1.37
C ALA A 33 -3.51 0.46 -1.76
N ASN A 34 -4.10 0.59 -2.95
CA ASN A 34 -4.62 1.85 -3.50
C ASN A 34 -5.86 1.59 -4.38
N LEU A 35 -6.59 2.65 -4.73
CA LEU A 35 -7.86 2.54 -5.47
C LEU A 35 -7.68 1.97 -6.88
N SER A 36 -6.59 2.33 -7.58
CA SER A 36 -6.29 1.82 -8.92
C SER A 36 -6.06 0.31 -8.91
N SER A 37 -5.49 -0.23 -7.83
CA SER A 37 -5.30 -1.67 -7.66
C SER A 37 -6.60 -2.46 -7.65
N ILE A 38 -7.73 -1.87 -7.28
CA ILE A 38 -9.04 -2.56 -7.39
C ILE A 38 -9.32 -2.88 -8.86
N ALA A 39 -9.14 -1.92 -9.75
CA ALA A 39 -9.35 -2.12 -11.19
C ALA A 39 -8.33 -3.12 -11.77
N ILE A 40 -7.08 -3.08 -11.32
CA ILE A 40 -6.06 -4.07 -11.71
C ILE A 40 -6.48 -5.49 -11.30
N GLN A 41 -6.96 -5.68 -10.07
CA GLN A 41 -7.41 -6.99 -9.60
C GLN A 41 -8.65 -7.48 -10.35
N ILE A 42 -9.58 -6.59 -10.69
CA ILE A 42 -10.74 -6.92 -11.53
C ILE A 42 -10.29 -7.32 -12.94
N GLY A 43 -9.39 -6.56 -13.56
CA GLY A 43 -8.89 -6.84 -14.90
C GLY A 43 -8.04 -8.12 -14.96
N GLY A 44 -7.30 -8.43 -13.90
CA GLY A 44 -6.46 -9.62 -13.80
C GLY A 44 -7.22 -10.90 -13.43
N ILE A 45 -8.06 -10.85 -12.40
CA ILE A 45 -8.79 -12.02 -11.89
C ILE A 45 -10.12 -12.23 -12.64
N GLY A 46 -10.76 -11.16 -13.10
CA GLY A 46 -12.06 -11.21 -13.79
C GLY A 46 -12.08 -12.20 -14.96
N PRO A 47 -11.08 -12.23 -15.87
CA PRO A 47 -11.03 -13.22 -16.95
C PRO A 47 -10.80 -14.67 -16.46
N ILE A 48 -10.19 -14.86 -15.28
CA ILE A 48 -9.93 -16.18 -14.69
C ILE A 48 -11.18 -16.75 -14.02
N ALA A 49 -12.00 -15.88 -13.40
CA ALA A 49 -13.25 -16.23 -12.75
C ALA A 49 -14.35 -15.19 -13.06
N PRO A 50 -14.91 -15.20 -14.29
CA PRO A 50 -15.85 -14.18 -14.76
C PRO A 50 -17.07 -14.00 -13.86
N GLU A 51 -17.59 -15.10 -13.33
CA GLU A 51 -18.74 -15.15 -12.41
C GLU A 51 -18.47 -14.50 -11.04
N ARG A 52 -17.19 -14.24 -10.71
CA ARG A 52 -16.77 -13.63 -9.43
C ARG A 52 -16.40 -12.15 -9.56
N THR A 53 -16.48 -11.57 -10.76
CA THR A 53 -16.13 -10.15 -11.00
C THR A 53 -16.91 -9.18 -10.11
N ALA A 54 -18.21 -9.47 -9.86
CA ALA A 54 -19.04 -8.66 -8.98
C ALA A 54 -18.59 -8.71 -7.51
N ASP A 55 -18.12 -9.87 -7.04
CA ASP A 55 -17.57 -10.02 -5.69
C ASP A 55 -16.27 -9.20 -5.54
N LEU A 56 -15.38 -9.25 -6.54
CA LEU A 56 -14.14 -8.46 -6.54
C LEU A 56 -14.42 -6.96 -6.44
N ALA A 57 -15.38 -6.45 -7.23
CA ALA A 57 -15.79 -5.06 -7.18
C ALA A 57 -16.37 -4.68 -5.80
N LYS A 58 -17.24 -5.53 -5.24
CA LYS A 58 -17.87 -5.31 -3.94
C LYS A 58 -16.85 -5.33 -2.78
N LEU A 59 -15.83 -6.16 -2.87
CA LEU A 59 -14.78 -6.29 -1.86
C LEU A 59 -13.66 -5.25 -2.02
N GLY A 60 -13.52 -4.60 -3.18
CA GLY A 60 -12.39 -3.75 -3.52
C GLY A 60 -12.01 -2.73 -2.44
N MET A 61 -12.97 -1.94 -1.95
CA MET A 61 -12.69 -0.94 -0.91
C MET A 61 -12.27 -1.56 0.43
N LYS A 62 -12.86 -2.71 0.80
CA LYS A 62 -12.46 -3.46 2.00
C LYS A 62 -11.05 -4.04 1.84
N ALA A 63 -10.71 -4.53 0.65
CA ALA A 63 -9.40 -5.07 0.33
C ALA A 63 -8.32 -3.98 0.38
N VAL A 64 -8.59 -2.77 -0.13
CA VAL A 64 -7.68 -1.63 0.00
C VAL A 64 -7.46 -1.28 1.47
N LEU A 65 -8.52 -1.13 2.26
CA LEU A 65 -8.40 -0.83 3.68
C LEU A 65 -7.59 -1.91 4.42
N ALA A 66 -7.88 -3.18 4.18
CA ALA A 66 -7.16 -4.30 4.78
C ALA A 66 -5.66 -4.29 4.40
N GLY A 67 -5.35 -4.06 3.13
CA GLY A 67 -3.97 -3.92 2.65
C GLY A 67 -3.25 -2.72 3.28
N THR A 68 -3.90 -1.56 3.38
CA THR A 68 -3.34 -0.38 4.03
C THR A 68 -3.02 -0.66 5.49
N LEU A 69 -3.94 -1.28 6.24
CA LEU A 69 -3.72 -1.67 7.64
C LEU A 69 -2.58 -2.68 7.79
N ALA A 70 -2.44 -3.64 6.88
CA ALA A 70 -1.33 -4.59 6.88
C ALA A 70 0.03 -3.89 6.70
N ASN A 71 0.11 -2.92 5.78
CA ASN A 71 1.32 -2.12 5.60
C ASN A 71 1.63 -1.26 6.84
N MET A 72 0.61 -0.60 7.43
CA MET A 72 0.78 0.19 8.65
C MET A 72 1.21 -0.66 9.85
N MET A 73 0.66 -1.87 9.98
CA MET A 73 1.07 -2.82 11.02
C MET A 73 2.56 -3.18 10.86
N THR A 74 2.98 -3.48 9.63
CA THR A 74 4.39 -3.79 9.34
C THR A 74 5.31 -2.61 9.66
N ALA A 75 4.90 -1.38 9.30
CA ALA A 75 5.61 -0.15 9.65
C ALA A 75 5.68 0.07 11.16
N THR A 76 4.61 -0.23 11.89
CA THR A 76 4.57 -0.12 13.35
C THR A 76 5.52 -1.11 14.00
N ILE A 77 5.53 -2.36 13.54
CA ILE A 77 6.48 -3.39 14.01
C ILE A 77 7.92 -2.96 13.73
N ALA A 78 8.21 -2.48 12.52
CA ALA A 78 9.54 -1.94 12.19
C ALA A 78 9.90 -0.77 13.13
N GLY A 79 8.98 0.14 13.42
CA GLY A 79 9.20 1.23 14.36
C GLY A 79 9.35 0.80 15.82
N ILE A 80 8.84 -0.37 16.23
CA ILE A 80 9.03 -0.90 17.59
C ILE A 80 10.42 -1.52 17.73
N LEU A 81 10.91 -2.18 16.69
CA LEU A 81 12.16 -2.95 16.71
C LEU A 81 13.42 -2.09 16.50
N ILE A 82 13.27 -0.81 16.14
CA ILE A 82 14.35 0.10 15.75
C ILE A 82 14.17 1.45 16.44
#